data_AF-A0A3L8E3W7-F1
#
_entry.id   AF-A0A3L8E3W7-F1
#
_cell.length_a   1.000
_cell.length_b   1.000
_cell.length_c   1.000
_cell.angle_alpha   90.00
_cell.angle_beta   90.00
_cell.angle_gamma   90.00
#
_symmetry.space_group_name_H-M   'P 1'
#
loop_
_entity.id
_entity.type
_entity.pdbx_description
1 polymer ?
#
loop_
_entity_poly.entity_id
_entity_poly.type
_entity_poly.pdbx_seq_one_letter_code
_entity_poly.pdbx_strand_id
1 'polypeptide(L)'
;MDMFYKLVKCRRDAGQLDNNHKEIIAEAERLEIRQSTLILAELLFDQSIAAQAKKYRVLLLRFTHDDIKAQKYLIRGIEQLFYDADILEEKAFDEWSSKVSKKYVSKDLSQEIHDRAAPFLTWLKVAEEEESESDEEDDDLEIEYDDRAKQESLKQQQKPPGNSETCCYHWHRCRREW
;
A
#
# COMPACT_ATOMS: atom_id res chain seq x y z
N MET A 1 4.22 -2.81 -11.91
CA MET A 1 4.22 -2.94 -10.43
C MET A 1 4.38 -4.39 -10.01
N ASP A 2 3.47 -5.29 -10.40
CA ASP A 2 3.45 -6.69 -9.96
C ASP A 2 4.72 -7.50 -10.28
N MET A 3 5.35 -7.25 -11.43
CA MET A 3 6.60 -7.94 -11.79
C MET A 3 7.75 -7.55 -10.86
N PHE A 4 7.87 -6.25 -10.55
CA PHE A 4 8.90 -5.76 -9.63
C PHE A 4 8.67 -6.29 -8.21
N TYR A 5 7.42 -6.27 -7.73
CA TYR A 5 7.03 -6.85 -6.44
C TYR A 5 7.46 -8.32 -6.33
N LYS A 6 7.14 -9.13 -7.36
CA LYS A 6 7.51 -10.55 -7.41
C LYS A 6 9.02 -10.75 -7.39
N LEU A 7 9.79 -9.96 -8.14
CA LEU A 7 11.26 -10.03 -8.12
C LEU A 7 11.80 -9.77 -6.72
N VAL A 8 11.41 -8.67 -6.09
CA VAL A 8 11.89 -8.29 -4.76
C VAL A 8 11.49 -9.33 -3.72
N LYS A 9 10.25 -9.82 -3.77
CA LYS A 9 9.75 -10.88 -2.88
C LYS A 9 10.56 -12.17 -3.03
N CYS A 10 10.78 -12.65 -4.25
CA CYS A 10 11.60 -13.84 -4.51
C CYS A 10 13.04 -13.67 -3.99
N ARG A 11 13.68 -12.51 -4.22
CA ARG A 11 15.05 -12.25 -3.75
C ARG A 11 15.13 -12.14 -2.23
N ARG A 12 14.11 -11.56 -1.59
CA ARG A 12 13.98 -11.50 -0.12
C ARG A 12 13.86 -12.89 0.47
N ASP A 13 12.92 -13.69 -0.03
CA ASP A 13 12.63 -15.02 0.50
C ASP A 13 13.79 -16.00 0.29
N ALA A 14 14.60 -15.78 -0.75
CA ALA A 14 15.86 -16.48 -0.99
C ALA A 14 17.05 -15.97 -0.13
N GLY A 15 16.88 -14.91 0.66
CA GLY A 15 17.96 -14.29 1.43
C GLY A 15 19.05 -13.63 0.58
N GLN A 16 18.71 -13.24 -0.65
CA GLN A 16 19.66 -12.80 -1.68
C GLN A 16 19.65 -11.28 -1.94
N LEU A 17 18.93 -10.49 -1.15
CA LEU A 17 18.80 -9.04 -1.37
C LEU A 17 20.17 -8.33 -1.37
N ASP A 18 21.04 -8.64 -0.39
CA ASP A 18 22.32 -7.95 -0.19
C ASP A 18 23.26 -8.04 -1.40
N ASN A 19 23.19 -9.15 -2.13
CA ASN A 19 24.05 -9.44 -3.28
C ASN A 19 23.46 -8.98 -4.63
N ASN A 20 22.17 -8.62 -4.67
CA ASN A 20 21.44 -8.37 -5.92
C ASN A 20 20.93 -6.93 -6.06
N HIS A 21 21.46 -5.98 -5.29
CA HIS A 21 21.05 -4.57 -5.36
C HIS A 21 21.05 -4.00 -6.79
N LYS A 22 22.07 -4.34 -7.61
CA LYS A 22 22.17 -3.83 -8.99
C LYS A 22 21.05 -4.34 -9.89
N GLU A 23 20.71 -5.62 -9.79
CA GLU A 23 19.61 -6.24 -10.55
C GLU A 23 18.28 -5.60 -10.17
N ILE A 24 18.04 -5.44 -8.86
CA ILE A 24 16.79 -4.86 -8.34
C ILE A 24 16.62 -3.42 -8.82
N ILE A 25 17.68 -2.61 -8.81
CA ILE A 25 17.63 -1.23 -9.32
C ILE A 25 17.40 -1.21 -10.83
N ALA A 26 18.18 -1.99 -11.59
CA ALA A 26 18.05 -2.07 -13.04
C ALA A 26 16.63 -2.50 -13.46
N GLU A 27 16.01 -3.42 -12.73
CA GLU A 27 14.65 -3.85 -13.01
C GLU A 27 13.61 -2.77 -12.67
N ALA A 28 13.79 -2.04 -11.56
CA ALA A 28 12.92 -0.91 -11.23
C ALA A 28 12.98 0.19 -12.29
N GLU A 29 14.18 0.51 -12.79
CA GLU A 29 14.42 1.46 -13.88
C GLU A 29 13.82 0.96 -15.19
N ARG A 30 14.08 -0.30 -15.57
CA ARG A 30 13.55 -0.94 -16.78
C ARG A 30 12.03 -0.94 -16.84
N LEU A 31 11.39 -1.09 -15.69
CA LEU A 31 9.93 -1.09 -15.54
C LEU A 31 9.36 0.30 -15.22
N GLU A 32 10.21 1.32 -15.12
CA GLU A 32 9.86 2.70 -14.80
C GLU A 32 9.00 2.85 -13.52
N ILE A 33 9.27 2.02 -12.51
CA ILE A 33 8.50 2.00 -11.26
C ILE A 33 8.92 3.16 -10.35
N ARG A 34 8.22 4.28 -10.49
CA ARG A 34 8.47 5.51 -9.71
C ARG A 34 8.24 5.35 -8.20
N GLN A 35 7.38 4.41 -7.81
CA GLN A 35 7.00 4.13 -6.42
C GLN A 35 7.72 2.88 -5.87
N SER A 36 8.88 2.52 -6.41
CA SER A 36 9.59 1.29 -6.04
C SER A 36 9.92 1.21 -4.54
N THR A 37 10.17 2.34 -3.87
CA THR A 37 10.41 2.40 -2.43
C THR A 37 9.18 2.11 -1.57
N LEU A 38 7.97 2.36 -2.07
CA LEU A 38 6.73 1.98 -1.37
C LEU A 38 6.62 0.45 -1.31
N ILE A 39 6.88 -0.21 -2.44
CA ILE A 39 6.91 -1.68 -2.53
C ILE A 39 8.02 -2.27 -1.64
N LEU A 40 9.17 -1.60 -1.55
CA LEU A 40 10.25 -2.02 -0.64
C LEU A 40 9.82 -1.92 0.82
N ALA A 41 9.10 -0.87 1.24
CA ALA A 41 8.60 -0.77 2.61
C ALA A 41 7.70 -1.97 2.94
N GLU A 42 6.69 -2.22 2.10
CA GLU A 42 5.74 -3.33 2.27
C GLU A 42 6.43 -4.69 2.41
N LEU A 43 7.47 -4.93 1.61
CA LEU A 43 8.15 -6.23 1.57
C LEU A 43 9.24 -6.40 2.61
N LEU A 44 9.91 -5.33 3.03
CA LEU A 44 11.09 -5.43 3.89
C LEU A 44 10.79 -5.24 5.36
N PHE A 45 9.70 -4.56 5.70
CA PHE A 45 9.39 -4.19 7.07
C PHE A 45 8.26 -5.02 7.68
N ASP A 46 8.46 -5.42 8.94
CA ASP A 46 7.50 -6.09 9.81
C ASP A 46 7.53 -5.43 11.21
N GLN A 47 7.05 -6.15 12.23
CA GLN A 47 7.06 -5.74 13.64
C GLN A 47 8.45 -5.31 14.16
N SER A 48 9.54 -5.66 13.45
CA SER A 48 10.93 -5.36 13.75
C SER A 48 11.54 -4.31 12.79
N ILE A 49 10.72 -3.37 12.29
CA ILE A 49 11.13 -2.30 11.34
C ILE A 49 12.43 -1.59 11.71
N ALA A 50 12.69 -1.31 13.00
CA ALA A 50 13.92 -0.66 13.44
C ALA A 50 15.20 -1.48 13.17
N ALA A 51 15.13 -2.81 13.30
CA ALA A 51 16.24 -3.70 12.98
C ALA A 51 16.38 -3.88 11.46
N GLN A 52 15.25 -3.98 10.75
CA GLN A 52 15.22 -4.18 9.31
C GLN A 52 15.67 -2.94 8.53
N ALA A 53 15.33 -1.73 8.99
CA ALA A 53 15.83 -0.48 8.43
C ALA A 53 17.38 -0.41 8.50
N LYS A 54 17.99 -0.95 9.56
CA LYS A 54 19.44 -1.07 9.68
C LYS A 54 19.99 -2.14 8.74
N LYS A 55 19.35 -3.31 8.68
CA LYS A 55 19.73 -4.44 7.81
C LYS A 55 19.73 -4.03 6.34
N TYR A 56 18.66 -3.41 5.85
CA TYR A 56 18.47 -3.06 4.44
C TYR A 56 18.94 -1.65 4.09
N ARG A 57 19.67 -0.97 4.99
CA ARG A 57 20.12 0.41 4.82
C ARG A 57 20.78 0.67 3.46
N VAL A 58 21.66 -0.24 3.02
CA VAL A 58 22.40 -0.07 1.76
C VAL A 58 21.48 -0.14 0.54
N LEU A 59 20.49 -1.03 0.56
CA LEU A 59 19.50 -1.14 -0.51
C LEU A 59 18.62 0.11 -0.55
N LEU A 60 18.07 0.52 0.60
CA LEU A 60 17.20 1.70 0.71
C LEU A 60 17.92 2.96 0.22
N LEU A 61 19.17 3.18 0.65
CA LEU A 61 19.95 4.33 0.22
C LEU A 61 20.15 4.39 -1.29
N ARG A 62 20.26 3.25 -1.99
CA ARG A 62 20.41 3.26 -3.44
C ARG A 62 19.16 3.78 -4.17
N PHE A 63 17.99 3.66 -3.55
CA PHE A 63 16.74 4.18 -4.09
C PHE A 63 16.41 5.60 -3.60
N THR A 64 16.89 6.01 -2.43
CA THR A 64 16.45 7.27 -1.79
C THR A 64 17.50 8.38 -1.78
N HIS A 65 18.78 8.07 -2.04
CA HIS A 65 19.84 9.07 -1.97
C HIS A 65 19.60 10.18 -3.01
N ASP A 66 19.61 11.43 -2.55
CA ASP A 66 19.30 12.65 -3.33
C ASP A 66 17.96 12.65 -4.09
N ASP A 67 17.04 11.74 -3.75
CA ASP A 67 15.70 11.67 -4.35
C ASP A 67 14.62 11.89 -3.29
N ILE A 68 14.21 13.16 -3.13
CA ILE A 68 13.14 13.57 -2.21
C ILE A 68 11.81 12.88 -2.53
N LYS A 69 11.55 12.56 -3.81
CA LYS A 69 10.31 11.91 -4.20
C LYS A 69 10.31 10.45 -3.77
N ALA A 70 11.41 9.74 -3.99
CA ALA A 70 11.59 8.36 -3.52
C ALA A 70 11.55 8.26 -1.98
N GLN A 71 12.13 9.25 -1.27
CA GLN A 71 12.05 9.36 0.19
C GLN A 71 10.60 9.51 0.67
N LYS A 72 9.80 10.37 0.02
CA LYS A 72 8.36 10.51 0.32
C LYS A 72 7.60 9.20 0.09
N TYR A 73 7.88 8.47 -0.98
CA TYR A 73 7.26 7.16 -1.21
C TYR A 73 7.66 6.11 -0.18
N LEU A 74 8.91 6.14 0.31
CA LEU A 74 9.34 5.25 1.38
C LEU A 74 8.58 5.53 2.69
N ILE A 75 8.44 6.81 3.06
CA ILE A 75 7.67 7.22 4.23
C ILE A 75 6.21 6.77 4.10
N ARG A 76 5.58 7.02 2.95
CA ARG A 76 4.21 6.57 2.67
C ARG A 76 4.06 5.06 2.81
N GLY A 77 5.03 4.29 2.31
CA GLY A 77 5.00 2.83 2.47
C GLY A 77 5.11 2.38 3.92
N ILE A 78 5.88 3.10 4.76
CA ILE A 78 5.96 2.84 6.20
C ILE A 78 4.65 3.19 6.89
N GLU A 79 4.05 4.34 6.57
CA GLU A 79 2.75 4.75 7.13
C GLU A 79 1.65 3.74 6.76
N GLN A 80 1.61 3.33 5.50
CA GLN A 80 0.65 2.35 5.01
C GLN A 80 0.74 1.01 5.74
N LEU A 81 1.95 0.54 6.09
CA LEU A 81 2.13 -0.70 6.87
C LEU A 81 1.43 -0.65 8.23
N PHE A 82 1.43 0.52 8.88
CA PHE A 82 0.81 0.66 10.19
C PHE A 82 -0.71 0.80 10.10
N TYR A 83 -1.20 1.47 9.05
CA TYR A 83 -2.63 1.62 8.79
C TYR A 83 -3.27 0.29 8.38
N ASP A 84 -2.72 -0.40 7.38
CA ASP A 84 -3.24 -1.68 6.86
C ASP A 84 -3.22 -2.81 7.91
N ALA A 85 -2.43 -2.65 8.98
CA ALA A 85 -2.32 -3.59 10.08
C ALA A 85 -3.21 -3.22 11.29
N ASP A 86 -4.01 -2.16 11.19
CA ASP A 86 -4.83 -1.61 12.29
C ASP A 86 -4.00 -1.29 13.55
N ILE A 87 -2.72 -0.93 13.38
CA ILE A 87 -1.79 -0.66 14.49
C ILE A 87 -1.87 0.80 14.95
N LEU A 88 -2.11 1.73 14.00
CA LEU A 88 -2.24 3.15 14.29
C LEU A 88 -3.67 3.60 14.07
N GLU A 89 -4.32 3.99 15.16
CA GLU A 89 -5.62 4.67 15.13
C GLU A 89 -5.44 6.15 14.77
N GLU A 90 -6.43 6.73 14.09
CA GLU A 90 -6.42 8.14 13.68
C GLU A 90 -6.27 9.09 14.87
N LYS A 91 -6.87 8.75 16.01
CA LYS A 91 -6.73 9.48 17.27
C LYS A 91 -5.27 9.60 17.73
N ALA A 92 -4.41 8.60 17.44
CA ALA A 92 -3.00 8.66 17.79
C ALA A 92 -2.26 9.72 16.96
N PHE A 93 -2.64 9.92 15.69
CA PHE A 93 -2.09 10.98 14.84
C PHE A 93 -2.53 12.37 15.29
N ASP A 94 -3.77 12.52 15.74
CA ASP A 94 -4.25 13.76 16.34
C ASP A 94 -3.52 14.11 17.63
N GLU A 95 -3.37 13.15 18.54
CA GLU A 95 -2.63 13.37 19.79
C GLU A 95 -1.16 13.71 19.53
N TRP A 96 -0.51 13.01 18.60
CA TRP A 96 0.88 13.27 18.22
C TRP A 96 1.07 14.66 17.62
N SER A 97 0.23 15.03 16.65
CA SER A 97 0.35 16.31 15.94
C SER A 97 -0.01 17.52 16.82
N SER A 98 -0.87 17.33 17.82
CA SER A 98 -1.29 18.39 18.75
C SER A 98 -0.16 18.99 19.60
N LYS A 99 0.93 18.26 19.82
CA LYS A 99 2.01 18.65 20.73
C LYS A 99 3.39 18.44 20.12
N VAL A 100 4.05 19.54 19.80
CA VAL A 100 5.46 19.54 19.39
C VAL A 100 6.34 19.00 20.52
N SER A 101 7.13 17.96 20.22
CA SER A 101 7.99 17.29 21.19
C SER A 101 9.46 17.48 20.85
N LYS A 102 10.26 17.86 21.86
CA LYS A 102 11.74 17.93 21.73
C LYS A 102 12.45 16.64 22.15
N LYS A 103 11.72 15.54 22.36
CA LYS A 103 12.26 14.28 22.89
C LYS A 103 13.07 13.52 21.85
N TYR A 104 12.65 13.55 20.58
CA TYR A 104 13.23 12.75 19.50
C TYR A 104 14.05 13.58 18.52
N VAL A 105 13.68 14.84 18.31
CA VAL A 105 14.35 15.80 17.44
C VAL A 105 14.32 17.20 18.07
N SER A 106 15.01 18.19 17.46
CA SER A 106 14.91 19.58 17.92
C SER A 106 13.47 20.09 17.79
N LYS A 107 13.10 21.05 18.64
CA LYS A 107 11.74 21.60 18.63
C LYS A 107 11.37 22.19 17.26
N ASP A 108 12.31 22.89 16.63
CA ASP A 108 12.11 23.51 15.32
C ASP A 108 11.90 22.46 14.22
N LEU A 109 12.67 21.37 14.24
CA LEU A 109 12.50 20.27 13.29
C LEU A 109 11.21 19.49 13.53
N SER A 110 10.81 19.30 14.80
CA SER A 110 9.53 18.68 15.14
C SER A 110 8.35 19.51 14.64
N GLN A 111 8.42 20.84 14.76
CA GLN A 111 7.40 21.73 14.22
C GLN A 111 7.36 21.63 12.70
N GLU A 112 8.51 21.66 12.01
CA GLU A 112 8.54 21.49 10.55
C GLU A 112 7.91 20.15 10.13
N ILE A 113 8.16 19.05 10.85
CA ILE A 113 7.53 17.76 10.57
C ILE A 113 6.00 17.86 10.67
N HIS A 114 5.47 18.51 11.71
CA HIS A 114 4.03 18.67 11.89
C HIS A 114 3.42 19.53 10.76
N ASP A 115 4.11 20.60 10.36
CA ASP A 115 3.65 21.48 9.27
C ASP A 115 3.62 20.74 7.93
N ARG A 116 4.58 19.85 7.68
CA ARG A 116 4.59 19.00 6.47
C ARG A 116 3.54 17.89 6.51
N ALA A 117 3.19 17.41 7.70
CA ALA A 117 2.17 16.40 7.92
C ALA A 117 0.74 16.97 7.92
N ALA A 118 0.57 18.29 8.06
CA ALA A 118 -0.74 18.95 8.11
C ALA A 118 -1.68 18.55 6.96
N PRO A 119 -1.26 18.48 5.67
CA PRO A 119 -2.14 18.05 4.59
C PRO A 119 -2.65 16.61 4.75
N PHE A 120 -1.83 15.72 5.32
CA PHE A 120 -2.22 14.33 5.59
C PHE A 120 -3.20 14.24 6.76
N LEU A 121 -2.97 14.99 7.84
CA LEU A 121 -3.86 15.06 9.00
C LEU A 121 -5.23 15.64 8.63
N THR A 122 -5.28 16.65 7.75
CA THR A 122 -6.54 17.17 7.21
C THR A 122 -7.26 16.13 6.37
N TRP A 123 -6.54 15.37 5.52
CA TRP A 123 -7.15 14.32 4.71
C TRP A 123 -7.76 13.20 5.56
N LEU A 124 -7.09 12.78 6.65
CA LEU A 124 -7.64 11.79 7.58
C LEU A 124 -8.98 12.24 8.18
N LYS A 125 -9.07 13.51 8.61
CA LYS A 125 -10.31 14.06 9.18
C LYS A 125 -11.47 14.09 8.19
N VAL A 126 -11.18 14.43 6.94
CA VAL A 126 -12.20 14.43 5.87
C VAL A 126 -12.65 13.00 5.57
N ALA A 127 -11.74 12.02 5.58
CA ALA A 127 -12.08 10.62 5.37
C ALA A 127 -13.00 10.06 6.48
N GLU A 128 -12.78 10.44 7.75
CA GLU A 128 -13.65 10.07 8.88
C GLU A 128 -15.07 10.65 8.72
N GLU A 129 -15.17 11.90 8.27
CA GLU A 129 -16.46 12.56 8.05
C GLU A 129 -17.25 11.91 6.89
N GLU A 130 -16.60 11.55 5.78
CA GLU A 130 -17.26 10.94 4.61
C GLU A 130 -17.78 9.50 4.85
N GLU A 131 -17.13 8.69 5.71
CA GLU A 131 -17.63 7.33 6.03
C GLU A 131 -18.89 7.35 6.91
N SER A 132 -19.14 8.44 7.64
CA SER A 132 -20.30 8.57 8.52
C SER A 132 -21.61 8.98 7.82
N GLU A 133 -21.55 9.34 6.53
CA GLU A 133 -22.69 9.86 5.75
C GLU A 133 -23.34 8.83 4.81
N SER A 134 -22.98 7.53 4.86
CA SER A 134 -23.42 6.50 3.90
C SER A 134 -24.38 5.42 4.46
N ASP A 135 -25.23 5.74 5.44
CA ASP A 135 -26.12 4.75 6.09
C ASP A 135 -27.62 5.10 6.07
N GLU A 136 -28.11 5.90 5.12
CA GLU A 136 -29.55 6.16 4.97
C GLU A 136 -30.07 6.05 3.52
N GLU A 137 -31.17 5.30 3.38
CA GLU A 137 -32.11 5.18 2.24
C GLU A 137 -32.02 3.89 1.37
N ASP A 138 -32.55 2.82 1.96
CA ASP A 138 -33.14 1.63 1.29
C ASP A 138 -34.48 2.04 0.64
N ASP A 139 -34.44 2.72 -0.51
CA ASP A 139 -35.65 3.09 -1.26
C ASP A 139 -36.01 2.01 -2.30
N ASP A 140 -36.82 1.07 -1.81
CA ASP A 140 -37.90 0.31 -2.47
C ASP A 140 -38.03 0.46 -4.01
N LEU A 141 -37.32 -0.41 -4.76
CA LEU A 141 -37.57 -0.63 -6.18
C LEU A 141 -38.54 -1.82 -6.36
N GLU A 142 -39.84 -1.53 -6.45
CA GLU A 142 -40.87 -2.49 -6.87
C GLU A 142 -40.68 -2.85 -8.36
N ILE A 143 -40.06 -4.00 -8.63
CA ILE A 143 -39.88 -4.53 -9.99
C ILE A 143 -41.19 -5.15 -10.47
N GLU A 144 -41.96 -4.43 -11.27
CA GLU A 144 -43.10 -4.97 -12.01
C GLU A 144 -42.58 -5.90 -13.13
N TYR A 145 -42.86 -7.21 -13.02
CA TYR A 145 -42.47 -8.20 -14.01
C TYR A 145 -43.41 -8.17 -15.21
N ASP A 146 -42.91 -7.78 -16.39
CA ASP A 146 -43.61 -7.96 -17.67
C ASP A 146 -43.24 -9.31 -18.29
N ASP A 147 -44.20 -10.25 -18.30
CA ASP A 147 -44.07 -11.70 -18.53
C ASP A 147 -43.81 -12.09 -20.01
N ARG A 148 -43.10 -11.25 -20.78
CA ARG A 148 -43.06 -11.35 -22.25
C ARG A 148 -41.67 -11.47 -22.85
N ALA A 149 -40.96 -12.56 -22.56
CA ALA A 149 -39.95 -13.08 -23.49
C ALA A 149 -39.79 -14.60 -23.35
N LYS A 150 -40.25 -15.30 -24.38
CA LYS A 150 -40.21 -16.76 -24.52
C LYS A 150 -38.80 -17.32 -24.43
N GLN A 151 -38.72 -18.49 -23.80
CA GLN A 151 -37.58 -19.41 -23.81
C GLN A 151 -37.11 -19.69 -25.25
N GLU A 152 -35.83 -19.43 -25.53
CA GLU A 152 -35.09 -20.20 -26.53
C GLU A 152 -33.75 -20.69 -25.94
N SER A 153 -33.69 -22.02 -25.84
CA SER A 153 -32.62 -22.83 -25.30
C SER A 153 -31.47 -23.01 -26.31
N LEU A 154 -30.24 -22.63 -25.97
CA LEU A 154 -29.05 -23.01 -26.75
C LEU A 154 -27.84 -23.38 -25.86
N LYS A 155 -27.74 -24.70 -25.64
CA LYS A 155 -26.55 -25.59 -25.68
C LYS A 155 -25.31 -25.29 -24.81
N GLN A 156 -25.11 -26.17 -23.83
CA GLN A 156 -23.85 -26.49 -23.16
C GLN A 156 -22.77 -26.99 -24.13
N GLN A 157 -21.53 -26.53 -23.96
CA GLN A 157 -20.33 -27.26 -24.40
C GLN A 157 -19.23 -27.23 -23.33
N GLN A 158 -18.59 -28.39 -23.17
CA GLN A 158 -17.74 -28.84 -22.07
C GLN A 158 -16.27 -28.40 -22.19
N LYS A 159 -15.57 -28.46 -21.05
CA LYS A 159 -14.14 -28.18 -20.81
C LYS A 159 -13.26 -29.43 -21.06
N PRO A 160 -11.98 -29.29 -21.48
CA PRO A 160 -10.96 -30.31 -21.21
C PRO A 160 -9.78 -29.79 -20.34
N PRO A 161 -8.92 -30.69 -19.81
CA PRO A 161 -8.35 -30.55 -18.46
C PRO A 161 -6.86 -30.16 -18.39
N GLY A 162 -6.47 -29.63 -17.22
CA GLY A 162 -5.23 -29.94 -16.50
C GLY A 162 -3.92 -29.31 -16.97
N ASN A 163 -3.43 -28.31 -16.21
CA ASN A 163 -2.14 -28.48 -15.53
C ASN A 163 -2.04 -27.60 -14.27
N SER A 164 -1.46 -28.18 -13.23
CA SER A 164 -1.36 -27.67 -11.86
C SER A 164 -0.37 -26.50 -11.73
N GLU A 165 -0.83 -25.39 -11.17
CA GLU A 165 -0.04 -24.49 -10.31
C GLU A 165 -1.03 -23.59 -9.55
N THR A 166 -1.65 -24.15 -8.51
CA THR A 166 -2.47 -23.39 -7.57
C THR A 166 -1.56 -22.62 -6.62
N CYS A 167 -1.19 -21.40 -6.99
CA CYS A 167 -1.02 -20.36 -5.99
C CYS A 167 -2.38 -19.68 -5.87
N CYS A 168 -3.12 -20.04 -4.83
CA CYS A 168 -4.48 -19.56 -4.58
C CYS A 168 -4.50 -18.02 -4.59
N TYR A 169 -5.11 -17.47 -5.63
CA TYR A 169 -5.48 -16.08 -5.71
C TYR A 169 -6.72 -15.87 -4.85
N HIS A 170 -6.52 -15.21 -3.71
CA HIS A 170 -7.51 -14.40 -3.04
C HIS A 170 -6.77 -13.26 -2.35
N TRP A 171 -7.39 -12.09 -2.37
CA TRP A 171 -6.95 -10.76 -1.88
C TRP A 171 -6.48 -9.78 -2.95
N HIS A 172 -6.85 -8.50 -2.96
CA HIS A 172 -7.69 -7.67 -2.07
C HIS A 172 -8.43 -6.68 -2.98
N ARG A 173 -9.69 -6.39 -2.62
CA ARG A 173 -10.53 -5.31 -3.16
C ARG A 173 -9.78 -3.97 -2.99
N CYS A 174 -9.88 -3.10 -4.00
CA CYS A 174 -9.47 -1.68 -3.97
C CYS A 174 -7.97 -1.31 -4.04
N ARG A 175 -7.16 -1.96 -4.88
CA ARG A 175 -5.97 -1.30 -5.46
C ARG A 175 -6.38 -0.55 -6.73
N ARG A 176 -7.09 0.59 -6.61
CA ARG A 176 -7.36 1.49 -7.74
C ARG A 176 -6.83 2.89 -7.45
N GLU A 177 -5.88 3.26 -8.31
CA GLU A 177 -5.53 4.62 -8.75
C GLU A 177 -4.86 5.55 -7.74
N TRP A 178 -3.51 5.53 -7.67
CA TRP A 178 -2.60 6.70 -7.61
C TRP A 178 -1.15 6.33 -7.98
#